data_AF-A0A1S8BEE2-F1
#
_entry.id   AF-A0A1S8BEE2-F1
#
_cell.length_a   1.000
_cell.length_b   1.000
_cell.length_c   1.000
_cell.angle_alpha   90.00
_cell.angle_beta   90.00
_cell.angle_gamma   90.00
#
_symmetry.space_group_name_H-M   'P 1'
#
loop_
_entity.id
_entity.type
_entity.pdbx_description
1 polymer ?
#
loop_
_entity_poly.entity_id
_entity_poly.type
_entity_poly.pdbx_seq_one_letter_code
_entity_poly.pdbx_strand_id
1 'polypeptide(L)'
;MLASMIPADEESNFSTFRDCLSEPVIRKLAIKPPKVSKRRAAKGRKSAIKPVHPKDGQDDARQSNDAEELGEFVEYLALEIFPSLPTDLRTLSYSATQADPALSDKYADPLSPALLDAIAAPLPTSVADSLATYNLLPDALTSLPSFLGPVIAAYAATAAAAPPVWTQTRASACELCDRDWVPLTYHHLIPRSMHAKAVRRGWAEEWELNKVAWLCRACHSFVHSVAGNEQLAREWASVERLAEREDVQRWARWVSRVRWKSR
;
A
#
# COMPACT_ATOMS: atom_id res chain seq x y z
N MET A 1 28.37 0.48 4.40
CA MET A 1 26.91 0.67 4.52
C MET A 1 26.34 0.46 3.14
N LEU A 2 25.83 -0.74 2.88
CA LEU A 2 25.15 -1.05 1.63
C LEU A 2 23.84 -0.29 1.66
N ALA A 3 23.69 0.73 0.81
CA ALA A 3 22.37 1.17 0.41
C ALA A 3 21.76 -0.01 -0.34
N SER A 4 21.03 -0.88 0.37
CA SER A 4 20.29 -1.97 -0.26
C SER A 4 19.15 -1.32 -1.03
N MET A 5 19.35 -1.11 -2.33
CA MET A 5 18.26 -0.77 -3.21
C MET A 5 17.27 -1.93 -3.17
N ILE A 6 16.04 -1.66 -2.74
CA ILE A 6 14.94 -2.61 -2.81
C ILE A 6 14.76 -2.99 -4.29
N PRO A 7 14.73 -4.29 -4.64
CA PRO A 7 14.44 -4.72 -6.00
C PRO A 7 13.08 -4.20 -6.49
N ALA A 8 12.97 -3.89 -7.79
CA ALA A 8 11.74 -3.32 -8.37
C ALA A 8 10.51 -4.23 -8.19
N ASP A 9 10.72 -5.54 -8.16
CA ASP A 9 9.68 -6.55 -7.90
C ASP A 9 9.24 -6.62 -6.42
N GLU A 10 9.98 -5.98 -5.51
CA GLU A 10 9.70 -5.93 -4.07
C GLU A 10 9.19 -4.56 -3.60
N GLU A 11 9.25 -3.50 -4.44
CA GLU A 11 8.90 -2.12 -4.05
C GLU A 11 7.47 -1.99 -3.49
N SER A 12 6.49 -2.65 -4.11
CA SER A 12 5.10 -2.65 -3.63
C SER A 12 4.98 -3.31 -2.25
N ASN A 13 5.71 -4.39 -2.04
CA ASN A 13 5.71 -5.13 -0.77
C ASN A 13 6.44 -4.35 0.31
N PHE A 14 7.54 -3.68 -0.05
CA PHE A 14 8.25 -2.76 0.84
C PHE A 14 7.35 -1.61 1.31
N SER A 15 6.63 -0.96 0.39
CA SER A 15 5.68 0.10 0.75
C SER A 15 4.60 -0.42 1.71
N THR A 16 4.03 -1.59 1.41
CA THR A 16 3.02 -2.23 2.27
C THR A 16 3.58 -2.55 3.66
N PHE A 17 4.79 -3.12 3.72
CA PHE A 17 5.46 -3.43 4.99
C PHE A 17 5.71 -2.16 5.81
N ARG A 18 6.22 -1.09 5.18
CA ARG A 18 6.44 0.21 5.82
C ARG A 18 5.16 0.77 6.41
N ASP A 19 4.05 0.69 5.66
CA ASP A 19 2.76 1.18 6.13
C ASP A 19 2.28 0.35 7.33
N CYS A 20 2.43 -0.98 7.31
CA CYS A 20 2.13 -1.85 8.45
C CYS A 20 3.04 -1.59 9.68
N LEU A 21 4.30 -1.21 9.46
CA LEU A 21 5.26 -0.84 10.52
C LEU A 21 4.90 0.51 11.16
N SER A 22 4.37 1.44 10.37
CA SER A 22 4.04 2.80 10.84
C SER A 22 2.99 2.78 11.96
N GLU A 23 1.98 1.93 11.87
CA GLU A 23 0.84 1.92 12.79
C GLU A 23 1.26 1.60 14.24
N PRO A 24 2.01 0.51 14.55
CA PRO A 24 2.50 0.27 15.90
C PRO A 24 3.45 1.35 16.42
N VAL A 25 4.30 1.92 15.57
CA VAL A 25 5.23 3.00 15.94
C VAL A 25 4.45 4.25 16.33
N ILE A 26 3.52 4.71 15.48
CA ILE A 26 2.66 5.86 15.73
C ILE A 26 1.84 5.62 16.99
N ARG A 27 1.19 4.45 17.13
CA ARG A 27 0.36 4.13 18.29
C ARG A 27 1.14 4.18 19.59
N LYS A 28 2.36 3.65 19.62
CA LYS A 28 3.23 3.67 20.82
C LYS A 28 3.75 5.07 21.14
N LEU A 29 4.08 5.88 20.13
CA LEU A 29 4.58 7.24 20.32
C LEU A 29 3.47 8.28 20.60
N ALA A 30 2.26 8.04 20.11
CA ALA A 30 1.08 8.87 20.35
C ALA A 30 0.57 8.72 21.79
N ILE A 31 0.82 7.57 22.44
CA ILE A 31 0.61 7.37 23.88
C ILE A 31 1.76 8.07 24.65
N LYS A 32 1.95 9.37 24.45
CA LYS A 32 2.65 10.22 25.42
C LYS A 32 1.63 10.66 26.46
N PRO A 33 1.90 10.53 27.77
CA PRO A 33 1.07 11.18 28.78
C PRO A 33 1.02 12.68 28.44
N PRO A 34 -0.13 13.35 28.57
CA PRO A 34 -0.24 14.76 28.24
C PRO A 34 0.84 15.53 28.98
N LYS A 35 1.67 16.29 28.24
CA LYS A 35 2.61 17.24 28.84
C LYS A 35 1.79 18.16 29.73
N VAL A 36 1.83 17.93 31.04
CA VAL A 36 1.20 18.83 32.01
C VAL A 36 1.94 20.15 31.88
N SER A 37 1.39 21.09 31.11
CA SER A 37 1.90 22.45 31.10
C SER A 37 1.82 22.92 32.55
N LYS A 38 2.98 23.18 33.17
CA LYS A 38 3.05 23.80 34.49
C LYS A 38 2.55 25.23 34.33
N ARG A 39 1.23 25.42 34.28
CA ARG A 39 0.61 26.72 34.49
C ARG A 39 0.92 27.11 35.93
N ARG A 40 1.90 28.00 36.11
CA ARG A 40 2.12 28.70 37.38
C ARG A 40 0.78 29.35 37.76
N ALA A 41 0.24 28.95 38.90
CA ALA A 41 -0.98 29.54 39.43
C ALA A 41 -0.69 30.99 39.86
N ALA A 42 -1.04 31.95 39.00
CA ALA A 42 -1.03 33.36 39.36
C ALA A 42 -2.32 33.70 40.11
N LYS A 43 -2.17 33.97 41.40
CA LYS A 43 -3.22 34.40 42.33
C LYS A 43 -3.54 35.87 42.08
N GLY A 44 -4.74 36.19 41.61
CA GLY A 44 -5.39 37.48 41.94
C GLY A 44 -6.05 38.30 40.83
N ARG A 45 -7.36 38.53 41.07
CA ARG A 45 -8.21 39.70 40.74
C ARG A 45 -8.87 39.82 39.34
N LYS A 46 -10.09 40.37 39.44
CA LYS A 46 -11.22 40.31 38.51
C LYS A 46 -11.13 41.37 37.40
N SER A 47 -11.76 41.03 36.27
CA SER A 47 -11.95 41.76 35.01
C SER A 47 -10.78 41.68 34.03
N ALA A 48 -10.95 40.89 32.97
CA ALA A 48 -10.04 40.85 31.82
C ALA A 48 -10.84 40.57 30.54
N ILE A 49 -10.64 41.44 29.55
CA ILE A 49 -11.06 41.29 28.16
C ILE A 49 -10.39 40.04 27.60
N LYS A 50 -11.15 39.15 26.93
CA LYS A 50 -10.61 37.96 26.28
C LYS A 50 -9.68 38.38 25.13
N PRO A 51 -8.38 38.05 25.14
CA PRO A 51 -7.56 38.23 23.95
C PRO A 51 -7.91 37.12 22.95
N VAL A 52 -8.21 37.52 21.71
CA VAL A 52 -8.18 36.61 20.57
C VAL A 52 -6.72 36.27 20.34
N HIS A 53 -6.32 35.06 20.73
CA HIS A 53 -5.01 34.53 20.35
C HIS A 53 -4.99 34.31 18.82
N PRO A 54 -3.99 34.82 18.09
CA PRO A 54 -3.71 34.33 16.74
C PRO A 54 -3.48 32.81 16.84
N LYS A 55 -4.03 32.02 15.91
CA LYS A 55 -3.56 30.65 15.71
C LYS A 55 -2.11 30.76 15.24
N ASP A 56 -1.18 30.48 16.14
CA ASP A 56 0.26 30.61 15.89
C ASP A 56 0.72 29.54 14.88
N GLY A 57 1.15 29.96 13.69
CA GLY A 57 1.78 29.08 12.69
C GLY A 57 3.08 28.38 13.16
N GLN A 58 3.54 28.64 14.39
CA GLN A 58 4.61 27.91 15.06
C GLN A 58 4.19 26.54 15.58
N ASP A 59 2.93 26.35 15.96
CA ASP A 59 2.44 25.04 16.39
C ASP A 59 2.24 24.11 15.18
N ASP A 60 1.78 24.66 14.05
CA ASP A 60 1.65 23.92 12.79
C ASP A 60 3.03 23.51 12.23
N ALA A 61 4.02 24.41 12.27
CA ALA A 61 5.39 24.11 11.81
C ALA A 61 6.14 23.11 12.70
N ARG A 62 5.85 23.07 14.01
CA ARG A 62 6.39 22.05 14.93
C ARG A 62 5.74 20.69 14.71
N GLN A 63 4.42 20.66 14.53
CA GLN A 63 3.70 19.42 14.24
C GLN A 63 4.10 18.84 12.88
N SER A 64 4.36 19.66 11.87
CA SER A 64 4.86 19.18 10.57
C SER A 64 6.25 18.57 10.68
N ASN A 65 7.15 19.20 11.44
CA ASN A 65 8.50 18.68 11.66
C ASN A 65 8.50 17.35 12.44
N ASP A 66 7.65 17.24 13.47
CA ASP A 66 7.49 15.99 14.23
C ASP A 66 6.95 14.84 13.35
N ALA A 67 6.07 15.15 12.39
CA ALA A 67 5.53 14.16 11.46
C ALA A 67 6.54 13.74 10.38
N GLU A 68 7.35 14.68 9.88
CA GLU A 68 8.44 14.41 8.94
C GLU A 68 9.53 13.54 9.58
N GLU A 69 9.97 13.89 10.79
CA GLU A 69 10.94 13.09 11.56
C GLU A 69 10.41 11.66 11.81
N LEU A 70 9.12 11.52 12.10
CA LEU A 70 8.49 10.21 12.29
C LEU A 70 8.46 9.40 10.99
N GLY A 71 8.17 10.04 9.86
CA GLY A 71 8.20 9.41 8.55
C GLY A 71 9.60 8.90 8.19
N GLU A 72 10.63 9.75 8.39
CA GLU A 72 12.03 9.37 8.17
C GLU A 72 12.46 8.21 9.07
N PHE A 73 12.02 8.21 10.33
CA PHE A 73 12.32 7.12 11.27
C PHE A 73 11.68 5.79 10.85
N VAL A 74 10.41 5.81 10.42
CA VAL A 74 9.71 4.61 9.93
C VAL A 74 10.36 4.09 8.65
N GLU A 75 10.72 4.98 7.72
CA GLU A 75 11.41 4.63 6.47
C GLU A 75 12.78 3.99 6.76
N TYR A 76 13.57 4.58 7.67
CA TYR A 76 14.84 4.03 8.13
C TYR A 76 14.68 2.62 8.72
N LEU A 77 13.73 2.43 9.63
CA LEU A 77 13.47 1.10 10.20
C LEU A 77 13.02 0.10 9.13
N ALA A 78 12.17 0.52 8.20
CA ALA A 78 11.72 -0.35 7.12
C ALA A 78 12.89 -0.80 6.23
N LEU A 79 13.82 0.10 5.90
CA LEU A 79 15.02 -0.20 5.12
C LEU A 79 16.01 -1.12 5.85
N GLU A 80 16.09 -1.06 7.18
CA GLU A 80 16.93 -1.96 7.97
C GLU A 80 16.29 -3.36 8.12
N ILE A 81 14.96 -3.42 8.26
CA ILE A 81 14.24 -4.67 8.56
C ILE A 81 13.93 -5.44 7.28
N PHE A 82 13.30 -4.80 6.28
CA PHE A 82 12.70 -5.48 5.13
C PHE A 82 13.71 -6.33 4.34
N PRO A 83 14.93 -5.85 3.99
CA PRO A 83 15.90 -6.65 3.23
C PRO A 83 16.41 -7.89 3.95
N SER A 84 16.30 -7.91 5.28
CA SER A 84 16.71 -9.02 6.13
C SER A 84 15.61 -10.08 6.30
N LEU A 85 14.39 -9.80 5.83
CA LEU A 85 13.28 -10.74 5.88
C LEU A 85 13.49 -11.93 4.91
N PRO A 86 12.94 -13.10 5.22
CA PRO A 86 12.91 -14.24 4.31
C PRO A 86 12.39 -13.85 2.91
N THR A 87 13.02 -14.35 1.85
CA THR A 87 12.64 -14.01 0.47
C THR A 87 11.17 -14.31 0.18
N ASP A 88 10.65 -15.44 0.68
CA ASP A 88 9.25 -15.81 0.51
C ASP A 88 8.27 -14.84 1.20
N LEU A 89 8.71 -14.13 2.25
CA LEU A 89 7.97 -13.05 2.89
C LEU A 89 8.10 -11.73 2.11
N ARG A 90 9.30 -11.41 1.60
CA ARG A 90 9.55 -10.19 0.80
C ARG A 90 8.79 -10.20 -0.52
N THR A 91 8.60 -11.37 -1.14
CA THR A 91 7.86 -11.55 -2.40
C THR A 91 6.46 -12.14 -2.20
N LEU A 92 5.94 -12.14 -0.96
CA LEU A 92 4.62 -12.68 -0.67
C LEU A 92 3.56 -11.92 -1.47
N SER A 93 2.62 -12.67 -2.04
CA SER A 93 1.51 -12.12 -2.81
C SER A 93 0.35 -13.12 -2.79
N TYR A 94 -0.85 -12.65 -3.12
CA TYR A 94 -1.98 -13.56 -3.34
C TYR A 94 -1.66 -14.66 -4.38
N SER A 95 -0.97 -14.32 -5.48
CA SER A 95 -0.51 -15.32 -6.45
C SER A 95 0.44 -16.34 -5.85
N ALA A 96 1.38 -15.92 -5.00
CA ALA A 96 2.33 -16.82 -4.36
C ALA A 96 1.61 -17.80 -3.41
N THR A 97 0.58 -17.34 -2.68
CA THR A 97 -0.20 -18.23 -1.80
C THR A 97 -1.15 -19.16 -2.56
N GLN A 98 -1.61 -18.78 -3.76
CA GLN A 98 -2.32 -19.72 -4.64
C GLN A 98 -1.37 -20.80 -5.19
N ALA A 99 -0.12 -20.45 -5.49
CA ALA A 99 0.88 -21.39 -5.99
C ALA A 99 1.42 -22.34 -4.90
N ASP A 100 1.61 -21.81 -3.69
CA ASP A 100 2.02 -22.58 -2.51
C ASP A 100 1.13 -22.25 -1.31
N PRO A 101 0.09 -23.06 -1.05
CA PRO A 101 -0.81 -22.87 0.09
C PRO A 101 -0.10 -22.90 1.45
N ALA A 102 1.08 -23.53 1.56
CA ALA A 102 1.83 -23.58 2.82
C ALA A 102 2.34 -22.19 3.23
N LEU A 103 2.52 -21.24 2.30
CA LEU A 103 2.87 -19.86 2.62
C LEU A 103 1.78 -19.15 3.42
N SER A 104 0.50 -19.46 3.12
CA SER A 104 -0.62 -18.90 3.88
C SER A 104 -0.62 -19.40 5.32
N ASP A 105 -0.36 -20.68 5.54
CA ASP A 105 -0.30 -21.27 6.87
C ASP A 105 0.93 -20.80 7.66
N LYS A 106 2.08 -20.67 6.98
CA LYS A 106 3.35 -20.21 7.59
C LYS A 106 3.23 -18.82 8.19
N TYR A 107 2.54 -17.90 7.50
CA TYR A 107 2.42 -16.50 7.89
C TYR A 107 1.04 -16.12 8.46
N ALA A 108 0.22 -17.10 8.83
CA ALA A 108 -1.07 -16.87 9.47
C ALA A 108 -0.91 -16.29 10.88
N ASP A 109 -1.85 -15.43 11.28
CA ASP A 109 -1.94 -14.89 12.65
C ASP A 109 -2.61 -15.91 13.59
N PRO A 110 -2.02 -16.24 14.76
CA PRO A 110 -0.75 -15.76 15.30
C PRO A 110 0.48 -16.50 14.75
N LEU A 111 1.52 -15.72 14.43
CA LEU A 111 2.82 -16.26 14.00
C LEU A 111 3.46 -17.11 15.10
N SER A 112 4.06 -18.24 14.73
CA SER A 112 4.74 -19.11 15.69
C SER A 112 5.97 -18.41 16.31
N PRO A 113 6.28 -18.63 17.61
CA PRO A 113 7.46 -18.03 18.25
C PRO A 113 8.77 -18.38 17.53
N ALA A 114 8.92 -19.63 17.08
CA ALA A 114 10.11 -20.08 16.36
C ALA A 114 10.31 -19.33 15.03
N LEU A 115 9.21 -18.99 14.32
CA LEU A 115 9.28 -18.19 13.11
C LEU A 115 9.67 -16.74 13.42
N LEU A 116 9.12 -16.15 14.48
CA LEU A 116 9.48 -14.79 14.89
C LEU A 116 10.95 -14.69 15.30
N ASP A 117 11.47 -15.67 16.03
CA ASP A 117 12.89 -15.73 16.38
C ASP A 117 13.77 -15.90 15.13
N ALA A 118 13.35 -16.74 14.17
CA ALA A 118 14.07 -16.91 12.91
C ALA A 118 14.08 -15.65 12.04
N ILE A 119 12.98 -14.87 12.04
CA ILE A 119 12.89 -13.58 11.33
C ILE A 119 13.72 -12.50 12.05
N ALA A 120 13.76 -12.52 13.38
CA ALA A 120 14.49 -11.52 14.16
C ALA A 120 16.01 -11.78 14.20
N ALA A 121 16.45 -13.03 14.15
CA ALA A 121 17.85 -13.43 14.24
C ALA A 121 18.81 -12.75 13.23
N PRO A 122 18.46 -12.57 11.93
CA PRO A 122 19.34 -11.89 10.98
C PRO A 122 19.28 -10.36 11.06
N LEU A 123 18.42 -9.77 11.88
CA LEU A 123 18.25 -8.32 11.92
C LEU A 123 19.47 -7.60 12.50
N PRO A 124 19.87 -6.46 11.93
CA PRO A 124 20.91 -5.60 12.51
C PRO A 124 20.56 -5.18 13.95
N THR A 125 21.56 -5.14 14.83
CA THR A 125 21.36 -4.69 16.23
C THR A 125 20.90 -3.23 16.30
N SER A 126 21.26 -2.42 15.29
CA SER A 126 20.79 -1.04 15.10
C SER A 126 19.26 -0.92 15.16
N VAL A 127 18.51 -1.93 14.70
CA VAL A 127 17.04 -1.93 14.76
C VAL A 127 16.57 -1.94 16.21
N ALA A 128 17.06 -2.88 17.02
CA ALA A 128 16.69 -3.00 18.42
C ALA A 128 17.12 -1.75 19.22
N ASP A 129 18.34 -1.25 18.97
CA ASP A 129 18.88 -0.06 19.63
C ASP A 129 18.07 1.20 19.29
N SER A 130 17.66 1.35 18.03
CA SER A 130 16.84 2.47 17.57
C SER A 130 15.45 2.41 18.19
N LEU A 131 14.79 1.25 18.17
CA LEU A 131 13.48 1.07 18.82
C LEU A 131 13.56 1.33 20.34
N ALA A 132 14.62 0.88 21.01
CA ALA A 132 14.84 1.15 22.43
C ALA A 132 15.05 2.65 22.71
N THR A 133 15.80 3.35 21.86
CA THR A 133 16.05 4.80 21.97
C THR A 133 14.74 5.60 21.93
N TYR A 134 13.77 5.17 21.11
CA TYR A 134 12.44 5.78 21.02
C TYR A 134 11.42 5.21 22.03
N ASN A 135 11.89 4.40 23.01
CA ASN A 135 11.07 3.76 24.04
C ASN A 135 9.95 2.87 23.47
N LEU A 136 10.17 2.30 22.28
CA LEU A 136 9.27 1.35 21.63
C LEU A 136 9.46 -0.07 22.19
N LEU A 137 10.62 -0.33 22.82
CA LEU A 137 10.95 -1.55 23.57
C LEU A 137 11.21 -1.20 25.05
N PRO A 138 10.16 -0.86 25.84
CA PRO A 138 10.35 -0.20 27.14
C PRO A 138 10.91 -1.07 28.27
N ASP A 139 11.03 -2.40 28.12
CA ASP A 139 11.78 -3.32 29.03
C ASP A 139 11.58 -4.79 28.62
N ALA A 140 12.31 -5.72 29.27
CA ALA A 140 12.46 -7.19 29.03
C ALA A 140 11.21 -8.03 28.66
N LEU A 141 10.01 -7.46 28.69
CA LEU A 141 8.74 -8.07 28.28
C LEU A 141 8.36 -7.80 26.81
N THR A 142 8.96 -6.80 26.17
CA THR A 142 8.80 -6.55 24.72
C THR A 142 10.14 -6.78 24.03
N SER A 143 10.32 -7.98 23.48
CA SER A 143 11.46 -8.31 22.66
C SER A 143 11.22 -7.85 21.22
N LEU A 144 12.28 -7.72 20.43
CA LEU A 144 12.16 -7.43 18.99
C LEU A 144 11.17 -8.40 18.29
N PRO A 145 11.20 -9.74 18.53
CA PRO A 145 10.18 -10.67 18.05
C PRO A 145 8.73 -10.28 18.39
N SER A 146 8.45 -9.88 19.64
CA SER A 146 7.07 -9.57 20.05
C SER A 146 6.59 -8.21 19.53
N PHE A 147 7.51 -7.27 19.25
CA PHE A 147 7.21 -6.04 18.53
C PHE A 147 6.89 -6.31 17.04
N LEU A 148 7.70 -7.15 16.38
CA LEU A 148 7.56 -7.42 14.95
C LEU A 148 6.39 -8.34 14.61
N GLY A 149 5.97 -9.23 15.52
CA GLY A 149 4.91 -10.19 15.23
C GLY A 149 3.63 -9.60 14.63
N PRO A 150 3.00 -8.59 15.28
CA PRO A 150 1.83 -7.92 14.73
C PRO A 150 2.11 -7.20 13.39
N VAL A 151 3.31 -6.65 13.20
CA VAL A 151 3.71 -5.98 11.95
C VAL A 151 3.77 -7.00 10.81
N ILE A 152 4.45 -8.13 11.03
CA ILE A 152 4.62 -9.19 10.04
C ILE A 152 3.28 -9.84 9.72
N ALA A 153 2.44 -10.11 10.72
CA ALA A 153 1.12 -10.69 10.51
C ALA A 153 0.21 -9.74 9.70
N ALA A 154 0.20 -8.45 10.02
CA ALA A 154 -0.57 -7.44 9.27
C ALA A 154 -0.05 -7.28 7.83
N TYR A 155 1.26 -7.26 7.65
CA TYR A 155 1.90 -7.22 6.34
C TYR A 155 1.54 -8.47 5.52
N ALA A 156 1.70 -9.67 6.09
CA ALA A 156 1.41 -10.92 5.41
C ALA A 156 -0.06 -11.02 5.01
N ALA A 157 -0.98 -10.64 5.91
CA ALA A 157 -2.41 -10.59 5.61
C ALA A 157 -2.74 -9.63 4.47
N THR A 158 -2.06 -8.47 4.41
CA THR A 158 -2.28 -7.45 3.37
C THR A 158 -1.68 -7.89 2.03
N ALA A 159 -0.46 -8.40 2.03
CA ALA A 159 0.24 -8.87 0.82
C ALA A 159 -0.43 -10.12 0.22
N ALA A 160 -0.95 -11.01 1.06
CA ALA A 160 -1.68 -12.21 0.64
C ALA A 160 -3.18 -11.99 0.46
N ALA A 161 -3.69 -10.77 0.64
CA ALA A 161 -5.11 -10.48 0.51
C ALA A 161 -5.59 -10.80 -0.91
N ALA A 162 -6.72 -11.49 -1.01
CA ALA A 162 -7.38 -11.68 -2.29
C ALA A 162 -7.65 -10.31 -2.93
N PRO A 163 -7.44 -10.15 -4.25
CA PRO A 163 -7.79 -8.91 -4.92
C PRO A 163 -9.27 -8.60 -4.69
N PRO A 164 -9.63 -7.31 -4.55
CA PRO A 164 -11.00 -6.92 -4.26
C PRO A 164 -11.95 -7.44 -5.34
N VAL A 165 -13.19 -7.74 -4.94
CA VAL A 165 -14.23 -8.15 -5.90
C VAL A 165 -14.48 -6.98 -6.86
N TRP A 166 -13.96 -7.10 -8.08
CA TRP A 166 -13.82 -6.01 -9.05
C TRP A 166 -15.12 -5.26 -9.36
N THR A 167 -16.28 -5.92 -9.27
CA THR A 167 -17.60 -5.29 -9.44
C THR A 167 -17.87 -4.16 -8.43
N GLN A 168 -17.24 -4.19 -7.26
CA GLN A 168 -17.41 -3.17 -6.20
C GLN A 168 -16.38 -2.03 -6.31
N THR A 169 -15.42 -2.13 -7.23
CA THR A 169 -14.28 -1.19 -7.36
C THR A 169 -14.53 -0.09 -8.41
N ARG A 170 -15.77 0.41 -8.51
CA ARG A 170 -16.10 1.41 -9.53
C ARG A 170 -15.23 2.66 -9.41
N ALA A 171 -14.41 2.90 -10.44
CA ALA A 171 -13.57 4.08 -10.52
C ALA A 171 -14.41 5.37 -10.66
N SER A 172 -13.86 6.48 -10.16
CA SER A 172 -14.44 7.83 -10.32
C SER A 172 -14.18 8.43 -11.71
N ALA A 173 -13.17 7.93 -12.43
CA ALA A 173 -12.78 8.38 -13.76
C ALA A 173 -12.46 7.19 -14.67
N CYS A 174 -12.38 7.44 -15.98
CA CYS A 174 -11.97 6.43 -16.94
C CYS A 174 -10.49 6.07 -16.75
N GLU A 175 -10.20 4.80 -16.48
CA GLU A 175 -8.84 4.32 -16.16
C GLU A 175 -7.82 4.36 -17.33
N LEU A 176 -8.22 4.84 -18.51
CA LEU A 176 -7.31 5.06 -19.64
C LEU A 176 -7.18 6.53 -20.05
N CYS A 177 -8.21 7.36 -19.87
CA CYS A 177 -8.20 8.75 -20.36
C CYS A 177 -8.52 9.79 -19.29
N ASP A 178 -8.64 9.35 -18.04
CA ASP A 178 -8.83 10.15 -16.83
C ASP A 178 -10.05 11.09 -16.82
N ARG A 179 -10.98 10.91 -17.77
CA ARG A 179 -12.23 11.68 -17.77
C ARG A 179 -13.15 11.19 -16.64
N ASP A 180 -13.46 12.09 -15.72
CA ASP A 180 -14.37 11.89 -14.58
C ASP A 180 -15.81 12.38 -14.87
N TRP A 181 -15.99 13.20 -15.90
CA TRP A 181 -17.30 13.78 -16.27
C TRP A 181 -18.12 12.92 -17.27
N VAL A 182 -17.67 11.71 -17.59
CA VAL A 182 -18.33 10.83 -18.58
C VAL A 182 -18.80 9.52 -17.96
N PRO A 183 -19.91 8.92 -18.46
CA PRO A 183 -20.34 7.61 -17.99
C PRO A 183 -19.29 6.53 -18.27
N LEU A 184 -19.01 5.73 -17.24
CA LEU A 184 -18.14 4.57 -17.32
C LEU A 184 -18.92 3.29 -17.62
N THR A 185 -18.24 2.34 -18.23
CA THR A 185 -18.73 1.02 -18.61
C THR A 185 -17.79 -0.04 -18.08
N TYR A 186 -18.34 -1.22 -17.80
CA TYR A 186 -17.62 -2.37 -17.28
C TYR A 186 -16.94 -3.12 -18.44
N HIS A 187 -15.61 -3.20 -18.42
CA HIS A 187 -14.81 -3.89 -19.45
C HIS A 187 -14.04 -5.05 -18.84
N HIS A 188 -14.23 -6.27 -19.34
CA HIS A 188 -13.43 -7.41 -18.92
C HIS A 188 -12.05 -7.37 -19.59
N LEU A 189 -10.99 -7.26 -18.78
CA LEU A 189 -9.61 -7.23 -19.26
C LEU A 189 -9.22 -8.55 -19.94
N ILE A 190 -9.70 -9.67 -19.39
CA ILE A 190 -9.68 -10.96 -20.08
C ILE A 190 -11.09 -11.22 -20.62
N PRO A 191 -11.32 -11.16 -21.95
CA PRO A 191 -12.63 -11.41 -22.53
C PRO A 191 -13.19 -12.76 -22.05
N ARG A 192 -14.46 -12.80 -21.62
CA ARG A 192 -15.10 -14.02 -21.08
C ARG A 192 -15.00 -15.22 -22.02
N SER A 193 -15.06 -14.99 -23.34
CA SER A 193 -14.88 -16.04 -24.35
C SER A 193 -13.50 -16.70 -24.30
N MET A 194 -12.49 -16.03 -23.74
CA MET A 194 -11.11 -16.48 -23.65
C MET A 194 -10.77 -17.12 -22.29
N HIS A 195 -11.63 -17.06 -21.27
CA HIS A 195 -11.34 -17.56 -19.92
C HIS A 195 -10.80 -18.99 -19.90
N ALA A 196 -11.54 -19.95 -20.47
CA ALA A 196 -11.13 -21.34 -20.51
C ALA A 196 -9.83 -21.57 -21.32
N LYS A 197 -9.54 -20.71 -22.31
CA LYS A 197 -8.32 -20.78 -23.10
C LYS A 197 -7.14 -20.16 -22.34
N ALA A 198 -7.36 -19.05 -21.63
CA ALA A 198 -6.36 -18.33 -20.86
C ALA A 198 -5.78 -19.21 -19.75
N VAL A 199 -6.63 -19.87 -18.96
CA VAL A 199 -6.19 -20.81 -17.92
C VAL A 199 -5.44 -22.00 -18.52
N ARG A 200 -6.02 -22.66 -19.53
CA ARG A 200 -5.40 -23.82 -20.19
C ARG A 200 -4.04 -23.53 -20.80
N ARG A 201 -3.81 -22.29 -21.24
CA ARG A 201 -2.56 -21.84 -21.87
C ARG A 201 -1.61 -21.15 -20.90
N GLY A 202 -1.97 -21.01 -19.62
CA GLY A 202 -1.16 -20.32 -18.61
C GLY A 202 -0.99 -18.83 -18.89
N TRP A 203 -1.98 -18.18 -19.53
CA TRP A 203 -1.96 -16.73 -19.74
C TRP A 203 -2.52 -15.96 -18.55
N ALA A 204 -3.36 -16.62 -17.75
CA ALA A 204 -3.97 -16.06 -16.56
C ALA A 204 -4.34 -17.19 -15.61
N GLU A 205 -4.25 -16.89 -14.32
CA GLU A 205 -4.75 -17.76 -13.26
C GLU A 205 -6.27 -17.62 -13.11
N GLU A 206 -6.92 -18.63 -12.50
CA GLU A 206 -8.38 -18.66 -12.33
C GLU A 206 -8.91 -17.41 -11.61
N TRP A 207 -8.16 -16.91 -10.62
CA TRP A 207 -8.52 -15.73 -9.84
C TRP A 207 -8.41 -14.40 -10.63
N GLU A 208 -7.71 -14.40 -11.77
CA GLU A 208 -7.52 -13.21 -12.61
C GLU A 208 -8.63 -13.01 -13.64
N LEU A 209 -9.41 -14.05 -13.94
CA LEU A 209 -10.38 -14.06 -15.04
C LEU A 209 -11.43 -12.94 -14.95
N ASN A 210 -11.72 -12.49 -13.73
CA ASN A 210 -12.72 -11.44 -13.48
C ASN A 210 -12.12 -10.05 -13.27
N LYS A 211 -10.81 -9.86 -13.54
CA LYS A 211 -10.20 -8.53 -13.61
C LYS A 211 -10.92 -7.67 -14.65
N VAL A 212 -11.27 -6.45 -14.26
CA VAL A 212 -12.00 -5.50 -15.12
C VAL A 212 -11.40 -4.12 -15.08
N ALA A 213 -11.79 -3.31 -16.06
CA ALA A 213 -11.52 -1.90 -16.11
C ALA A 213 -12.83 -1.09 -16.25
N TRP A 214 -12.86 0.08 -15.65
CA TRP A 214 -13.90 1.09 -15.76
C TRP A 214 -13.53 2.10 -16.83
N LEU A 215 -14.05 1.86 -18.03
CA LEU A 215 -13.72 2.64 -19.20
C LEU A 215 -14.92 3.46 -19.66
N CYS A 216 -14.68 4.71 -20.08
CA CYS A 216 -15.69 5.45 -20.83
C CYS A 216 -16.00 4.71 -22.15
N ARG A 217 -17.19 4.94 -22.71
CA ARG A 217 -17.63 4.27 -23.95
C ARG A 217 -16.61 4.39 -25.09
N ALA A 218 -15.99 5.55 -25.27
CA ALA A 218 -15.02 5.78 -26.33
C ALA A 218 -13.75 4.93 -26.17
N CYS A 219 -13.19 4.83 -24.95
CA CYS A 219 -12.04 3.98 -24.68
C CYS A 219 -12.39 2.51 -24.76
N HIS A 220 -13.56 2.10 -24.26
CA HIS A 220 -14.01 0.72 -24.37
C HIS A 220 -14.09 0.26 -25.83
N SER A 221 -14.75 1.04 -26.70
CA SER A 221 -14.80 0.74 -28.13
C SER A 221 -13.42 0.70 -28.77
N PHE A 222 -12.52 1.60 -28.37
CA PHE A 222 -11.17 1.65 -28.89
C PHE A 222 -10.34 0.40 -28.52
N VAL A 223 -10.39 -0.06 -27.27
CA VAL A 223 -9.67 -1.27 -26.82
C VAL A 223 -10.05 -2.49 -27.67
N HIS A 224 -11.34 -2.69 -27.97
CA HIS A 224 -11.78 -3.78 -28.84
C HIS A 224 -11.42 -3.59 -30.32
N SER A 225 -11.00 -2.39 -30.74
CA SER A 225 -10.56 -2.12 -32.11
C SER A 225 -9.07 -2.35 -32.34
N VAL A 226 -8.24 -2.26 -31.30
CA VAL A 226 -6.76 -2.31 -31.43
C VAL A 226 -6.15 -3.70 -31.26
N ALA A 227 -6.92 -4.64 -30.70
CA ALA A 227 -6.47 -6.00 -30.47
C ALA A 227 -7.66 -6.97 -30.50
N GLY A 228 -7.45 -8.15 -31.08
CA GLY A 228 -8.43 -9.24 -31.01
C GLY A 228 -8.53 -9.82 -29.60
N ASN A 229 -9.62 -10.53 -29.29
CA ASN A 229 -9.88 -11.06 -27.94
C ASN A 229 -8.74 -11.93 -27.39
N GLU A 230 -8.10 -12.73 -28.25
CA GLU A 230 -6.96 -13.57 -27.86
C GLU A 230 -5.73 -12.73 -27.49
N GLN A 231 -5.44 -11.69 -28.29
CA GLN A 231 -4.33 -10.79 -28.00
C GLN A 231 -4.60 -9.98 -26.73
N LEU A 232 -5.84 -9.52 -26.52
CA LEU A 232 -6.24 -8.88 -25.26
C LEU A 232 -5.98 -9.80 -24.06
N ALA A 233 -6.45 -11.04 -24.12
CA ALA A 233 -6.27 -12.01 -23.04
C ALA A 233 -4.79 -12.36 -22.76
N ARG A 234 -3.95 -12.43 -23.80
CA ARG A 234 -2.55 -12.86 -23.67
C ARG A 234 -1.60 -11.71 -23.33
N GLU A 235 -1.79 -10.58 -23.98
CA GLU A 235 -0.81 -9.49 -24.01
C GLU A 235 -1.30 -8.21 -23.33
N TRP A 236 -2.60 -8.06 -23.08
CA TRP A 236 -3.16 -6.78 -22.62
C TRP A 236 -4.23 -6.97 -21.53
N ALA A 237 -4.05 -7.98 -20.68
CA ALA A 237 -4.99 -8.39 -19.63
C ALA A 237 -4.94 -7.52 -18.36
N SER A 238 -4.36 -6.31 -18.42
CA SER A 238 -4.36 -5.33 -17.34
C SER A 238 -4.47 -3.90 -17.90
N VAL A 239 -4.90 -2.95 -17.06
CA VAL A 239 -5.00 -1.53 -17.43
C VAL A 239 -3.61 -0.98 -17.73
N GLU A 240 -2.62 -1.34 -16.92
CA GLU A 240 -1.22 -0.92 -17.04
C GLU A 240 -0.66 -1.36 -18.39
N ARG A 241 -0.84 -2.64 -18.75
CA ARG A 241 -0.42 -3.15 -20.06
C ARG A 241 -1.13 -2.41 -21.20
N LEU A 242 -2.44 -2.20 -21.09
CA LEU A 242 -3.17 -1.42 -22.11
C LEU A 242 -2.61 0.00 -22.24
N ALA A 243 -2.26 0.65 -21.12
CA ALA A 243 -1.72 2.00 -21.06
C ALA A 243 -0.27 2.09 -21.59
N GLU A 244 0.47 0.99 -21.64
CA GLU A 244 1.80 0.92 -22.27
C GLU A 244 1.75 0.92 -23.80
N ARG A 245 0.61 0.58 -24.41
CA ARG A 245 0.49 0.59 -25.88
C ARG A 245 0.50 1.99 -26.44
N GLU A 246 1.35 2.25 -27.43
CA GLU A 246 1.45 3.58 -28.03
C GLU A 246 0.15 4.08 -28.68
N ASP A 247 -0.62 3.19 -29.31
CA ASP A 247 -1.89 3.53 -29.93
C ASP A 247 -2.95 3.94 -28.88
N VAL A 248 -3.03 3.20 -27.77
CA VAL A 248 -3.85 3.53 -26.61
C VAL A 248 -3.40 4.84 -25.97
N GLN A 249 -2.10 5.09 -25.80
CA GLN A 249 -1.60 6.37 -25.26
C GLN A 249 -1.93 7.56 -26.14
N ARG A 250 -1.78 7.43 -27.47
CA ARG A 250 -2.15 8.49 -28.41
C ARG A 250 -3.66 8.75 -28.35
N TRP A 251 -4.46 7.69 -28.33
CA TRP A 251 -5.91 7.79 -28.21
C TRP A 251 -6.35 8.45 -26.90
N ALA A 252 -5.83 7.97 -25.77
CA ALA A 252 -6.12 8.47 -24.43
C ALA A 252 -5.85 9.98 -24.30
N ARG A 253 -4.66 10.43 -24.74
CA ARG A 253 -4.28 11.86 -24.72
C ARG A 253 -5.18 12.74 -25.58
N TRP A 254 -5.63 12.21 -26.71
CA TRP A 254 -6.55 12.94 -27.60
C TRP A 254 -7.97 12.96 -27.01
N VAL A 255 -8.51 11.80 -26.64
CA VAL A 255 -9.91 11.63 -26.23
C VAL A 255 -10.20 12.30 -24.89
N SER A 256 -9.20 12.41 -24.00
CA SER A 256 -9.32 13.12 -22.71
C SER A 256 -9.73 14.59 -22.89
N ARG A 257 -9.35 15.20 -24.02
CA ARG A 257 -9.63 16.60 -24.36
C ARG A 257 -10.94 16.79 -25.13
N VAL A 258 -11.56 15.70 -25.59
CA VAL A 258 -12.77 15.76 -26.41
C VAL A 258 -14.01 15.88 -25.53
N ARG A 259 -14.77 16.96 -25.74
CA ARG A 259 -16.12 17.16 -25.19
C ARG A 259 -17.14 17.00 -26.31
N TRP A 260 -17.81 15.85 -26.33
CA TRP A 260 -18.92 15.65 -27.26
C TRP A 260 -20.15 16.40 -26.75
N LYS A 261 -20.74 17.27 -27.57
CA LYS A 261 -22.07 17.81 -27.29
C LYS A 261 -23.08 16.68 -27.54
N SER A 262 -23.87 16.33 -26.53
CA SER A 262 -25.05 15.49 -26.78
C SER A 262 -25.89 16.17 -27.85
N ARG A 263 -26.18 15.44 -28.93
CA ARG A 263 -27.33 15.77 -29.77
C ARG A 263 -28.60 15.32 -29.07
#